data_AF-A0A436CJA4-F1
#
_entry.id   AF-A0A436CJA4-F1
#
_cell.length_a   1.000
_cell.length_b   1.000
_cell.length_c   1.000
_cell.angle_alpha   90.00
_cell.angle_beta   90.00
_cell.angle_gamma   90.00
#
_symmetry.space_group_name_H-M   'P 1'
#
loop_
_entity.id
_entity.type
_entity.pdbx_description
1 polymer ?
#
loop_
_entity_poly.entity_id
_entity_poly.type
_entity_poly.pdbx_seq_one_letter_code
_entity_poly.pdbx_strand_id
1 'polypeptide(L)' 'RMPRWPPLDASDRVGGHLGILQDFMHAIETGTEPETRGGDNIKSLAMVFGAIESAETGRRVTIAEEAQ' A
#
# COMPACT_ATOMS: atom_id res chain seq x y z
N ARG A 1 -26.10 -8.59 -16.05
CA ARG A 1 -25.14 -9.38 -16.84
C ARG A 1 -23.78 -8.73 -16.65
N MET A 2 -22.85 -9.37 -15.93
CA MET A 2 -21.50 -8.83 -15.71
C MET A 2 -20.85 -8.56 -17.08
N PRO A 3 -20.22 -7.40 -17.32
CA PRO A 3 -19.45 -7.20 -18.54
C PRO A 3 -18.39 -8.30 -18.65
N ARG A 4 -18.17 -8.80 -19.87
CA ARG A 4 -17.08 -9.72 -20.13
C ARG A 4 -15.85 -8.84 -20.37
N TRP A 5 -15.03 -8.64 -19.34
CA TRP A 5 -13.75 -7.98 -19.54
C TRP A 5 -12.87 -8.84 -20.44
N PRO A 6 -12.08 -8.23 -21.33
CA PRO A 6 -11.04 -8.97 -22.03
C PRO A 6 -10.11 -9.64 -21.02
N PRO A 7 -9.55 -10.82 -21.34
CA PRO A 7 -8.57 -11.46 -20.49
C PRO A 7 -7.39 -10.51 -20.29
N LEU A 8 -6.97 -10.36 -19.03
CA LEU A 8 -5.88 -9.47 -18.65
C LEU A 8 -4.54 -10.05 -19.13
N ASP A 9 -3.64 -9.18 -19.58
CA ASP A 9 -2.31 -9.59 -20.00
C ASP A 9 -1.50 -10.02 -18.77
N ALA A 10 -0.54 -10.94 -18.96
CA ALA A 10 0.41 -11.29 -17.91
C ALA A 10 1.24 -10.06 -17.47
N SER A 11 1.49 -9.10 -18.37
CA SER A 11 2.13 -7.83 -18.04
C SER A 11 1.30 -6.97 -17.09
N ASP A 12 -0.04 -7.07 -17.12
CA ASP A 12 -0.90 -6.30 -16.20
C ASP A 12 -0.74 -6.75 -14.74
N ARG A 13 -0.25 -7.97 -14.53
CA ARG A 13 0.10 -8.50 -13.20
C ARG A 13 1.41 -7.93 -12.67
N VAL A 14 2.26 -7.39 -13.55
CA VAL A 14 3.58 -6.88 -13.19
C VAL A 14 3.52 -5.36 -13.10
N GLY A 15 3.50 -4.83 -11.88
CA GLY A 15 3.61 -3.38 -11.61
C GLY A 15 2.32 -2.57 -11.79
N GLY A 16 1.18 -3.20 -12.13
CA GLY A 16 -0.13 -2.56 -12.24
C GLY A 16 -1.07 -2.87 -11.06
N HIS A 17 -2.22 -2.19 -11.02
CA HIS A 17 -3.25 -2.42 -9.97
C HIS A 17 -3.76 -3.87 -9.93
N LEU A 18 -3.78 -4.58 -11.06
CA LEU A 18 -4.23 -5.97 -11.09
C LEU A 18 -3.31 -6.89 -10.27
N GLY A 19 -2.00 -6.71 -10.36
CA GLY A 19 -1.03 -7.49 -9.59
C GLY A 19 -1.28 -7.34 -8.09
N ILE A 20 -1.43 -6.08 -7.64
CA ILE A 20 -1.71 -5.75 -6.23
C ILE A 20 -3.03 -6.40 -5.76
N LEU A 21 -4.08 -6.36 -6.57
CA LEU A 21 -5.36 -6.97 -6.21
C LEU A 21 -5.31 -8.50 -6.17
N GLN A 22 -4.53 -9.13 -7.05
CA GLN A 22 -4.33 -10.58 -7.04
C GLN A 22 -3.53 -11.03 -5.82
N ASP A 23 -2.47 -10.31 -5.49
CA ASP A 23 -1.67 -10.54 -4.28
C ASP A 23 -2.54 -10.40 -3.02
N PHE A 24 -3.35 -9.35 -2.95
CA PHE A 24 -4.29 -9.14 -1.85
C PHE A 24 -5.32 -10.27 -1.70
N MET A 25 -5.91 -10.74 -2.80
CA MET A 25 -6.85 -11.87 -2.77
C MET A 25 -6.16 -13.18 -2.36
N HIS A 26 -4.94 -13.43 -2.86
CA HIS A 26 -4.15 -14.59 -2.48
C HIS A 26 -3.82 -14.60 -0.98
N ALA A 27 -3.46 -13.44 -0.42
CA ALA A 27 -3.20 -13.27 1.00
C ALA A 27 -4.43 -13.63 1.86
N ILE A 28 -5.63 -13.20 1.45
CA ILE A 28 -6.89 -13.57 2.13
C ILE A 28 -7.14 -15.07 2.07
N GLU A 29 -7.00 -15.68 0.88
CA GLU A 29 -7.30 -17.10 0.67
C GLU A 29 -6.34 -18.03 1.42
N THR A 30 -5.09 -17.62 1.58
CA THR A 30 -4.02 -18.43 2.17
C THR A 30 -3.67 -18.05 3.61
N GLY A 31 -4.18 -16.91 4.10
CA GLY A 31 -3.80 -16.35 5.39
C GLY A 31 -2.35 -15.84 5.43
N THR A 32 -1.74 -15.56 4.27
CA THR A 32 -0.41 -14.97 4.18
C THR A 32 -0.45 -13.44 4.22
N GLU A 33 0.70 -12.80 4.39
CA GLU A 33 0.80 -11.34 4.42
C GLU A 33 0.96 -10.80 2.98
N PRO A 34 0.13 -9.83 2.54
CA PRO A 34 0.26 -9.24 1.22
C PRO A 34 1.46 -8.30 1.14
N GLU A 35 1.95 -8.05 -0.08
CA GLU A 35 3.03 -7.10 -0.37
C GLU A 35 2.71 -5.70 0.18
N THR A 36 1.46 -5.23 0.01
CA THR A 36 1.01 -3.90 0.44
C THR A 36 0.17 -3.94 1.72
N ARG A 37 0.75 -4.43 2.82
CA ARG A 37 0.04 -4.49 4.11
C ARG A 37 -0.24 -3.11 4.73
N GLY A 38 -1.41 -2.98 5.33
CA GLY A 38 -1.86 -1.72 5.93
C GLY A 38 -0.92 -1.14 6.99
N GLY A 39 -0.29 -1.99 7.80
CA GLY A 39 0.66 -1.55 8.83
C GLY A 39 1.90 -0.82 8.27
N ASP A 40 2.39 -1.19 7.08
CA ASP A 40 3.48 -0.43 6.44
C ASP A 40 2.97 0.83 5.75
N ASN A 41 1.72 0.82 5.27
CA ASN A 41 1.11 2.01 4.69
C ASN A 41 0.98 3.14 5.74
N ILE A 42 0.71 2.80 7.00
CA ILE A 42 0.64 3.77 8.11
C ILE A 42 1.98 4.50 8.29
N LYS A 43 3.11 3.79 8.15
CA LYS A 43 4.45 4.41 8.24
C LYS A 43 4.66 5.47 7.15
N SER A 44 4.14 5.23 5.95
CA SER A 44 4.19 6.21 4.86
C SER A 44 3.33 7.44 5.16
N LEU A 45 2.15 7.25 5.76
CA LEU A 45 1.32 8.38 6.21
C LEU A 45 2.01 9.18 7.32
N ALA A 46 2.67 8.51 8.27
CA ALA A 46 3.44 9.17 9.32
C ALA A 46 4.58 10.04 8.74
N MET A 47 5.24 9.57 7.67
CA MET A 47 6.20 10.39 6.91
C MET A 47 5.54 11.63 6.29
N VAL A 48 4.39 11.47 5.64
CA VAL A 48 3.66 12.59 5.01
C VAL A 48 3.25 13.64 6.03
N PHE A 49 2.66 13.23 7.17
CA PHE A 49 2.26 14.16 8.22
C PHE A 49 3.46 14.86 8.86
N GLY A 50 4.53 14.12 9.14
CA GLY A 50 5.77 14.71 9.68
C GLY A 50 6.40 15.73 8.73
N ALA A 51 6.34 15.49 7.42
CA ALA A 51 6.82 16.44 6.41
C ALA A 51 5.98 17.72 6.36
N ILE A 52 4.64 17.60 6.44
CA ILE A 52 3.73 18.76 6.51
C ILE A 52 4.04 19.59 7.76
N GLU A 53 4.10 18.96 8.94
CA GLU A 53 4.41 19.65 10.20
C GLU A 53 5.79 20.33 10.16
N SER A 54 6.79 19.65 9.58
CA SER A 54 8.14 20.22 9.42
C SER A 54 8.13 21.48 8.55
N ALA A 55 7.36 21.47 7.46
CA ALA A 55 7.24 22.62 6.56
C ALA A 55 6.51 23.81 7.22
N GLU A 56 5.46 23.54 7.99
CA GLU A 56 4.69 24.58 8.69
C GLU A 56 5.46 25.23 9.84
N THR A 57 6.26 24.44 10.56
CA THR A 57 6.96 24.90 11.77
C THR A 57 8.40 25.32 11.54
N GLY A 58 9.00 24.92 10.42
CA GLY A 58 10.42 25.10 10.12
C GLY A 58 11.35 24.28 11.03
N ARG A 59 10.85 23.20 11.64
CA ARG A 59 11.61 22.37 12.59
C ARG A 59 11.74 20.94 12.09
N ARG A 60 12.77 20.25 12.59
CA ARG A 60 12.88 18.79 12.41
C ARG A 60 11.79 18.10 13.25
N VAL A 61 11.02 17.24 12.61
CA VAL A 61 9.99 16.40 13.25
C VAL A 61 10.50 14.96 13.28
N THR A 62 10.39 14.32 14.44
CA THR A 62 10.74 12.89 14.61
C THR A 62 9.52 12.05 14.28
N ILE A 63 9.68 11.09 13.38
CA ILE A 63 8.65 10.09 13.10
C ILE A 63 8.96 8.91 14.02
N ALA A 64 8.15 8.71 15.05
CA ALA A 64 8.31 7.59 15.97
C ALA A 64 7.97 6.27 15.27
N GLU A 65 8.73 5.22 15.54
CA GLU A 65 8.32 3.87 15.15
C GLU A 65 7.18 3.43 16.06
N GLU A 66 6.07 2.98 15.46
CA GLU A 66 5.03 2.28 16.21
C GLU A 66 5.62 0.95 16.72
N ALA A 67 5.43 0.67 18.01
CA ALA A 67 5.68 -0.66 18.56
C ALA A 67 4.65 -1.62 17.93
N GLN A 68 5.12 -2.51 17.07
CA GLN A 68 4.32 -3.61 16.50
C GLN A 68 4.18 -4.75 17.51
#